data_AF-A0AAN4PTQ3-F1
#
_entry.id   AF-A0AAN4PTQ3-F1
#
_cell.length_a   1.000
_cell.length_b   1.000
_cell.length_c   1.000
_cell.angle_alpha   90.00
_cell.angle_beta   90.00
_cell.angle_gamma   90.00
#
_symmetry.space_group_name_H-M   'P 1'
#
loop_
_entity.id
_entity.type
_entity.pdbx_description
1 polymer ?
#
loop_
_entity_poly.entity_id
_entity_poly.type
_entity_poly.pdbx_seq_one_letter_code
_entity_poly.pdbx_strand_id
1 'polypeptide(L)'
;MCHRRPDGGSAPCPAYVLATRLLQDKSYIPYGSFQRHNDAEGDRFGYFGGTLATAKTIPTRLILRRRTLQLPLATSPRWPDSKTEPSLAQLSGLLADIIVILELSSPGVSGHPSTAHGGVLASCFDETMHKAVTAHLLETRQVGKPYTAQLHIRYHRPVRVPGLLIIRAKVVARTGRKFWVRAVASQQLDHGEETLTTDAVALFLQLGDSTTCRL
;
A
#
# COMPACT_ATOMS: atom_id res chain seq x y z
N MET A 1 -20.49 12.18 3.79
CA MET A 1 -21.90 11.73 3.82
C MET A 1 -22.34 11.47 2.40
N CYS A 2 -22.67 10.25 2.02
CA CYS A 2 -23.26 10.00 0.70
C CYS A 2 -24.70 10.53 0.69
N HIS A 3 -25.03 11.48 -0.18
CA HIS A 3 -26.42 11.88 -0.40
C HIS A 3 -27.18 10.70 -1.02
N ARG A 4 -28.29 10.32 -0.37
CA ARG A 4 -29.21 9.28 -0.85
C ARG A 4 -29.98 9.84 -2.05
N ARG A 5 -29.94 9.17 -3.20
CA ARG A 5 -30.73 9.58 -4.39
C ARG A 5 -32.23 9.37 -4.12
N PRO A 6 -33.13 10.14 -4.78
CA PRO A 6 -34.59 10.04 -4.58
C PRO A 6 -35.18 8.71 -5.05
N ASP A 7 -34.47 8.01 -5.94
CA ASP A 7 -34.94 6.77 -6.56
C ASP A 7 -34.38 5.59 -5.75
N GLY A 8 -35.24 4.83 -5.09
CA GLY A 8 -34.93 3.78 -4.10
C GLY A 8 -34.10 2.57 -4.56
N GLY A 9 -33.34 2.67 -5.65
CA GLY A 9 -32.32 1.71 -6.03
C GLY A 9 -30.98 2.06 -5.40
N SER A 10 -30.47 1.22 -4.49
CA SER A 10 -29.14 1.41 -3.87
C SER A 10 -28.02 1.02 -4.85
N ALA A 11 -27.76 1.85 -5.86
CA ALA A 11 -26.50 1.76 -6.58
C ALA A 11 -25.36 1.99 -5.56
N PRO A 12 -24.32 1.13 -5.51
CA PRO A 12 -23.22 1.31 -4.58
C PRO A 12 -22.56 2.67 -4.79
N CYS A 13 -22.14 3.31 -3.70
CA CYS A 13 -21.44 4.58 -3.77
C CYS A 13 -20.22 4.44 -4.72
N PRO A 14 -20.00 5.36 -5.68
CA PRO A 14 -19.00 5.18 -6.73
C PRO A 14 -17.58 4.91 -6.21
N ALA A 15 -17.20 5.51 -5.08
CA ALA A 15 -15.91 5.28 -4.43
C ALA A 15 -15.68 3.80 -4.08
N TYR A 16 -16.75 3.05 -3.81
CA TYR A 16 -16.69 1.64 -3.44
C TYR A 16 -16.72 0.70 -4.65
N VAL A 17 -17.05 1.17 -5.86
CA VAL A 17 -17.13 0.31 -7.05
C VAL A 17 -15.79 -0.35 -7.35
N LEU A 18 -14.70 0.42 -7.37
CA LEU A 18 -13.36 -0.13 -7.56
C LEU A 18 -12.95 -1.06 -6.42
N ALA A 19 -13.24 -0.69 -5.17
CA ALA A 19 -12.94 -1.54 -4.02
C ALA A 19 -13.67 -2.88 -4.09
N THR A 20 -14.97 -2.88 -4.41
CA THR A 20 -15.77 -4.09 -4.61
C THR A 20 -15.21 -4.96 -5.74
N ARG A 21 -14.82 -4.34 -6.87
CA ARG A 21 -14.23 -5.07 -8.00
C ARG A 21 -12.93 -5.77 -7.61
N LEU A 22 -12.07 -5.11 -6.84
CA LEU A 22 -10.83 -5.68 -6.31
C LEU A 22 -11.09 -6.83 -5.31
N LEU A 23 -12.10 -6.69 -4.44
CA LEU A 23 -12.49 -7.73 -3.49
C LEU A 23 -13.05 -8.98 -4.17
N GLN A 24 -13.62 -8.84 -5.38
CA GLN A 24 -14.17 -9.95 -6.18
C GLN A 24 -13.14 -10.59 -7.11
N ASP A 25 -11.95 -10.00 -7.28
CA ASP A 25 -10.91 -10.55 -8.16
C ASP A 25 -10.32 -11.84 -7.56
N LYS A 26 -10.60 -12.97 -8.21
CA LYS A 26 -10.19 -14.31 -7.79
C LYS A 26 -8.67 -14.54 -7.82
N SER A 27 -7.94 -13.66 -8.51
CA SER A 27 -6.47 -13.64 -8.53
C SER A 27 -5.87 -13.27 -7.18
N TYR A 28 -6.68 -12.68 -6.29
CA TYR A 28 -6.29 -12.23 -4.98
C TYR A 28 -6.99 -13.03 -3.88
N ILE A 29 -6.35 -13.08 -2.72
CA ILE A 29 -6.88 -13.64 -1.48
C ILE A 29 -6.73 -12.61 -0.35
N PRO A 30 -7.64 -12.61 0.63
CA PRO A 30 -7.43 -11.84 1.85
C PRO A 30 -6.09 -12.20 2.49
N TYR A 31 -5.33 -11.19 2.89
CA TYR A 31 -4.02 -11.37 3.52
C TYR A 31 -4.08 -10.82 4.95
N GLY A 32 -4.12 -11.74 5.92
CA GLY A 32 -4.08 -11.37 7.33
C GLY A 32 -2.76 -10.68 7.68
N SER A 33 -2.80 -9.65 8.52
CA SER A 33 -1.57 -9.04 9.02
C SER A 33 -1.65 -8.78 10.52
N PHE A 34 -0.61 -9.16 11.25
CA PHE A 34 -0.46 -8.93 12.68
C PHE A 34 -0.10 -7.46 13.04
N GLN A 35 0.32 -6.64 12.06
CA GLN A 35 0.94 -5.31 12.27
C GLN A 35 0.04 -4.18 12.84
N ARG A 36 -1.25 -4.41 13.04
CA ARG A 36 -2.18 -3.42 13.64
C ARG A 36 -2.96 -3.98 14.83
N HIS A 37 -2.56 -5.14 15.34
CA HIS A 37 -2.99 -5.58 16.66
C HIS A 37 -1.99 -5.04 17.65
N ASN A 38 -2.46 -4.35 18.69
CA ASN A 38 -1.61 -4.00 19.81
C ASN A 38 -1.14 -5.32 20.43
N ASP A 39 0.16 -5.58 20.38
CA ASP A 39 0.78 -6.50 21.28
C ASP A 39 0.63 -5.95 22.70
N ALA A 40 0.32 -6.84 23.65
CA ALA A 40 0.27 -6.48 25.07
C ALA A 40 1.64 -6.00 25.61
N GLU A 41 2.72 -6.23 24.85
CA GLU A 41 4.09 -5.85 25.14
C GLU A 41 4.73 -5.11 23.95
N GLY A 42 4.76 -3.77 24.01
CA GLY A 42 5.90 -2.98 23.50
C GLY A 42 5.93 -2.58 22.01
N ASP A 43 5.86 -1.26 21.79
CA ASP A 43 6.48 -0.40 20.75
C ASP A 43 6.43 -0.81 19.24
N ARG A 44 6.59 -2.09 18.90
CA ARG A 44 6.73 -2.66 17.56
C ARG A 44 5.53 -2.38 16.63
N PHE A 45 4.32 -2.34 17.17
CA PHE A 45 3.11 -1.98 16.40
C PHE A 45 2.51 -0.63 16.81
N GLY A 46 3.16 0.13 17.70
CA GLY A 46 2.63 1.38 18.26
C GLY A 46 2.38 2.47 17.21
N TYR A 47 3.27 2.61 16.23
CA TYR A 47 3.09 3.60 15.16
C TYR A 47 1.91 3.25 14.23
N PHE A 48 1.93 2.07 13.60
CA PHE A 48 0.88 1.69 12.65
C PHE A 48 -0.45 1.33 13.32
N GLY A 49 -0.43 0.60 14.43
CA GLY A 49 -1.62 0.18 15.18
C GLY A 49 -2.14 1.25 16.14
N GLY A 50 -1.27 1.88 16.92
CA GLY A 50 -1.67 2.89 17.90
C GLY A 50 -1.92 4.28 17.32
N THR A 51 -1.14 4.72 16.32
CA THR A 51 -1.25 6.07 15.75
C THR A 51 -2.13 6.11 14.49
N LEU A 52 -1.90 5.20 13.54
CA LEU A 52 -2.57 5.24 12.24
C LEU A 52 -3.85 4.39 12.14
N ALA A 53 -4.09 3.45 13.06
CA ALA A 53 -5.27 2.57 13.02
C ALA A 53 -6.36 3.03 14.01
N THR A 54 -6.76 4.30 13.93
CA THR A 54 -7.77 4.87 14.82
C THR A 54 -9.00 5.34 14.04
N ALA A 55 -10.13 5.49 14.73
CA ALA A 55 -11.36 6.01 14.14
C ALA A 55 -11.18 7.40 13.47
N LYS A 56 -10.21 8.19 13.96
CA LYS A 56 -9.92 9.54 13.47
C LYS A 56 -8.88 9.55 12.34
N THR A 57 -8.17 8.45 12.10
CA THR A 57 -7.07 8.37 11.11
C THR A 57 -7.40 7.40 9.98
N ILE A 58 -7.06 6.11 10.12
CA ILE A 58 -7.37 5.07 9.14
C ILE A 58 -8.20 3.98 9.84
N PRO A 59 -9.53 4.17 9.97
CA PRO A 59 -10.41 3.23 10.68
C PRO A 59 -10.43 1.84 10.04
N THR A 60 -10.44 1.79 8.71
CA THR A 60 -10.60 0.53 7.96
C THR A 60 -9.41 0.30 7.05
N ARG A 61 -8.94 -0.96 7.04
CA ARG A 61 -7.94 -1.42 6.09
C ARG A 61 -8.21 -2.85 5.67
N LEU A 62 -8.15 -3.09 4.37
CA LEU A 62 -8.19 -4.42 3.78
C LEU A 62 -6.92 -4.66 2.99
N ILE A 63 -6.35 -5.86 3.11
CA ILE A 63 -5.15 -6.27 2.38
C ILE A 63 -5.48 -7.50 1.56
N LEU A 64 -5.12 -7.45 0.29
CA LEU A 64 -5.25 -8.53 -0.66
C LEU A 64 -3.86 -8.92 -1.13
N ARG A 65 -3.54 -10.22 -1.07
CA ARG A 65 -2.32 -10.79 -1.65
C ARG A 65 -2.67 -11.54 -2.91
N ARG A 66 -1.84 -11.42 -3.93
CA ARG A 66 -1.94 -12.27 -5.11
C ARG A 66 -1.81 -13.74 -4.73
N ARG A 67 -2.66 -14.60 -5.28
CA ARG A 67 -2.65 -16.04 -4.99
C ARG A 67 -1.33 -16.70 -5.42
N THR A 68 -0.83 -16.29 -6.59
CA THR A 68 0.43 -16.77 -7.16
C THR A 68 1.34 -15.57 -7.40
N LEU A 69 2.38 -15.47 -6.59
CA LEU A 69 3.40 -14.43 -6.74
C LEU A 69 4.28 -14.74 -7.95
N GLN A 70 4.61 -13.71 -8.73
CA GLN A 70 5.55 -13.86 -9.84
C GLN A 70 6.97 -13.71 -9.34
N LEU A 71 7.88 -14.58 -9.76
CA LEU A 71 9.28 -14.46 -9.37
C LEU A 71 9.85 -13.10 -9.81
N PRO A 72 10.51 -12.37 -8.89
CA PRO A 72 11.13 -11.09 -9.22
C PRO A 72 12.37 -11.30 -10.09
N LEU A 73 12.70 -10.31 -10.92
CA LEU A 73 13.90 -10.35 -11.76
C LEU A 73 15.17 -10.44 -10.91
N ALA A 74 16.17 -11.20 -11.38
CA ALA A 74 17.45 -11.37 -10.67
C ALA A 74 18.40 -10.16 -10.80
N THR A 75 18.05 -9.17 -11.62
CA THR A 75 18.87 -8.01 -11.95
C THR A 75 18.34 -6.75 -11.30
N SER A 76 19.24 -5.89 -10.82
CA SER A 76 18.85 -4.58 -10.27
C SER A 76 18.14 -3.75 -11.35
N PRO A 77 16.95 -3.21 -11.06
CA PRO A 77 16.21 -2.41 -12.03
C PRO A 77 16.80 -1.01 -12.08
N ARG A 78 16.75 -0.38 -13.26
CA ARG A 78 16.95 1.07 -13.34
C ARG A 78 15.83 1.77 -12.58
N TRP A 79 16.21 2.72 -11.71
CA TRP A 79 15.24 3.61 -11.11
C TRP A 79 14.57 4.41 -12.21
N PRO A 80 13.26 4.67 -12.12
CA PRO A 80 12.66 5.67 -12.98
C PRO A 80 13.33 7.01 -12.71
N ASP A 81 13.80 7.66 -13.77
CA ASP A 81 14.32 9.03 -13.66
C ASP A 81 13.21 9.94 -13.14
N SER A 82 13.60 11.03 -12.44
CA SER A 82 12.67 12.00 -11.85
C SER A 82 11.66 12.56 -12.86
N LYS A 83 12.00 12.55 -14.16
CA LYS A 83 11.17 13.03 -15.26
C LYS A 83 10.22 12.00 -15.87
N THR A 84 10.29 10.73 -15.46
CA THR A 84 9.45 9.66 -16.05
C THR A 84 8.08 9.65 -15.39
N GLU A 85 7.07 10.22 -16.03
CA GLU A 85 5.68 10.15 -15.57
C GLU A 85 5.20 8.69 -15.55
N PRO A 86 4.86 8.13 -14.38
CA PRO A 86 4.28 6.79 -14.31
C PRO A 86 2.85 6.84 -14.87
N SER A 87 2.54 5.97 -15.83
CA SER A 87 1.19 5.89 -16.41
C SER A 87 0.33 4.86 -15.67
N LEU A 88 -0.95 5.16 -15.44
CA LEU A 88 -1.95 4.20 -14.94
C LEU A 88 -2.04 2.92 -15.78
N ALA A 89 -1.75 3.00 -17.09
CA ALA A 89 -1.67 1.85 -17.97
C ALA A 89 -0.55 0.86 -17.58
N GLN A 90 0.58 1.35 -17.06
CA GLN A 90 1.61 0.49 -16.46
C GLN A 90 1.15 -0.12 -15.12
N LEU A 91 0.11 0.43 -14.47
CA LEU A 91 -0.36 0.08 -13.12
C LEU A 91 -1.54 -0.89 -13.13
N SER A 92 -2.47 -0.74 -14.07
CA SER A 92 -3.57 -1.69 -14.29
C SER A 92 -3.09 -3.03 -14.84
N GLY A 93 -1.93 -3.05 -15.51
CA GLY A 93 -1.23 -4.26 -15.97
C GLY A 93 -0.23 -4.84 -14.97
N LEU A 94 0.10 -4.12 -13.89
CA LEU A 94 0.92 -4.67 -12.82
C LEU A 94 0.06 -5.64 -12.03
N LEU A 95 0.32 -6.93 -12.26
CA LEU A 95 -0.05 -8.03 -11.39
C LEU A 95 0.58 -7.79 -10.01
N ALA A 96 -0.07 -6.92 -9.23
CA ALA A 96 0.41 -6.47 -7.92
C ALA A 96 0.50 -7.67 -6.99
N ASP A 97 1.56 -7.73 -6.19
CA ASP A 97 1.73 -8.78 -5.20
C ASP A 97 0.82 -8.53 -4.00
N ILE A 98 0.69 -7.25 -3.62
CA ILE A 98 -0.14 -6.76 -2.53
C ILE A 98 -0.98 -5.58 -3.01
N ILE A 99 -2.25 -5.58 -2.63
CA ILE A 99 -3.15 -4.44 -2.73
C ILE A 99 -3.64 -4.10 -1.33
N VAL A 100 -3.56 -2.84 -0.94
CA VAL A 100 -4.09 -2.33 0.33
C VAL A 100 -5.16 -1.29 0.02
N ILE A 101 -6.34 -1.50 0.59
CA ILE A 101 -7.46 -0.56 0.53
C ILE A 101 -7.57 0.09 1.91
N LEU A 102 -7.45 1.41 1.97
CA LEU A 102 -7.47 2.21 3.19
C LEU A 102 -8.65 3.16 3.15
N GLU A 103 -9.41 3.22 4.24
CA GLU A 103 -10.35 4.30 4.49
C GLU A 103 -9.62 5.41 5.26
N LEU A 104 -9.45 6.57 4.64
CA LEU A 104 -8.80 7.72 5.25
C LEU A 104 -9.85 8.66 5.85
N SER A 105 -9.70 8.98 7.13
CA SER A 105 -10.58 9.90 7.88
C SER A 105 -10.01 11.32 7.94
N SER A 106 -10.91 12.31 7.94
CA SER A 106 -10.60 13.69 8.29
C SER A 106 -11.07 14.01 9.71
N PRO A 107 -10.35 14.84 10.49
CA PRO A 107 -9.13 15.54 10.13
C PRO A 107 -7.83 14.77 10.41
N GLY A 108 -7.86 13.59 11.02
CA GLY A 108 -6.67 12.99 11.65
C GLY A 108 -5.53 12.60 10.69
N VAL A 109 -5.77 12.46 9.39
CA VAL A 109 -4.68 12.29 8.40
C VAL A 109 -4.41 13.53 7.55
N SER A 110 -5.07 14.66 7.81
CA SER A 110 -5.00 15.85 6.94
C SER A 110 -3.71 16.62 7.15
N GLY A 111 -3.04 17.01 6.06
CA GLY A 111 -1.91 17.95 6.08
C GLY A 111 -2.29 19.36 5.63
N HIS A 112 -3.40 19.45 4.91
CA HIS A 112 -4.08 20.67 4.46
C HIS A 112 -5.59 20.36 4.49
N PRO A 113 -6.49 21.35 4.60
CA PRO A 113 -7.93 21.14 4.44
C PRO A 113 -8.29 20.11 3.35
N SER A 114 -9.00 19.05 3.78
CA SER A 114 -9.50 17.95 2.95
C SER A 114 -8.46 17.17 2.14
N THR A 115 -7.17 17.27 2.50
CA THR A 115 -6.06 16.61 1.80
C THR A 115 -5.16 15.83 2.76
N ALA A 116 -4.91 14.57 2.47
CA ALA A 116 -4.03 13.72 3.29
C ALA A 116 -2.60 14.29 3.33
N HIS A 117 -1.97 14.24 4.50
CA HIS A 117 -0.58 14.64 4.69
C HIS A 117 0.36 13.69 3.94
N GLY A 118 1.34 14.24 3.21
CA GLY A 118 2.29 13.44 2.42
C GLY A 118 3.05 12.40 3.24
N GLY A 119 3.38 12.72 4.49
CA GLY A 119 4.00 11.78 5.44
C GLY A 119 3.10 10.60 5.82
N VAL A 120 1.77 10.78 5.92
CA VAL A 120 0.85 9.65 6.16
C VAL A 120 0.84 8.73 4.96
N LEU A 121 0.82 9.29 3.75
CA LEU A 121 0.91 8.51 2.51
C LEU A 121 2.25 7.76 2.45
N ALA A 122 3.36 8.39 2.85
CA ALA A 122 4.67 7.76 2.90
C ALA A 122 4.69 6.54 3.82
N SER A 123 4.14 6.66 5.03
CA SER A 123 4.00 5.54 5.97
C SER A 123 3.13 4.41 5.39
N CYS A 124 2.04 4.75 4.69
CA CYS A 124 1.18 3.77 4.05
C CYS A 124 1.88 3.04 2.89
N PHE A 125 2.71 3.74 2.11
CA PHE A 125 3.55 3.13 1.08
C PHE A 125 4.60 2.19 1.69
N ASP A 126 5.29 2.64 2.74
CA ASP A 126 6.30 1.83 3.44
C ASP A 126 5.68 0.52 3.96
N GLU A 127 4.56 0.60 4.70
CA GLU A 127 3.84 -0.58 5.19
C GLU A 127 3.41 -1.50 4.05
N THR A 128 2.87 -0.96 2.96
CA THR A 128 2.37 -1.75 1.84
C THR A 128 3.50 -2.47 1.08
N MET A 129 4.61 -1.77 0.82
CA MET A 129 5.77 -2.35 0.15
C MET A 129 6.49 -3.38 1.03
N HIS A 130 6.59 -3.12 2.34
CA HIS A 130 7.10 -4.08 3.31
C HIS A 130 6.30 -5.39 3.25
N LYS A 131 4.97 -5.33 3.20
CA LYS A 131 4.12 -6.53 3.07
C LYS A 131 4.38 -7.29 1.76
N ALA A 132 4.66 -6.60 0.66
CA ALA A 132 4.99 -7.25 -0.60
C ALA A 132 6.30 -8.06 -0.47
N VAL A 133 7.34 -7.48 0.12
CA VAL A 133 8.59 -8.20 0.37
C VAL A 133 8.38 -9.38 1.33
N THR A 134 7.64 -9.18 2.42
CA THR A 134 7.32 -10.24 3.38
C THR A 134 6.58 -11.40 2.72
N ALA A 135 5.64 -11.12 1.81
CA ALA A 135 4.94 -12.16 1.07
C ALA A 135 5.88 -13.04 0.24
N HIS A 136 6.89 -12.45 -0.41
CA HIS A 136 7.93 -13.18 -1.14
C HIS A 136 8.87 -13.98 -0.24
N LEU A 137 9.24 -13.44 0.92
CA LEU A 137 10.06 -14.16 1.90
C LEU A 137 9.34 -15.41 2.42
N LEU A 138 8.04 -15.29 2.73
CA LEU A 138 7.21 -16.42 3.16
C LEU A 138 7.06 -17.48 2.06
N GLU A 139 6.78 -17.06 0.82
CA GLU A 139 6.64 -17.97 -0.32
C GLU A 139 7.92 -18.77 -0.58
N THR A 140 9.08 -18.13 -0.42
CA THR A 140 10.39 -18.75 -0.61
C THR A 140 10.96 -19.39 0.66
N ARG A 141 10.19 -19.43 1.75
CA ARG A 141 10.57 -19.99 3.07
C ARG A 141 11.90 -19.46 3.60
N GLN A 142 12.16 -18.18 3.39
CA GLN A 142 13.40 -17.56 3.81
C GLN A 142 13.31 -16.99 5.21
N VAL A 143 14.39 -17.18 5.97
CA VAL A 143 14.54 -16.63 7.32
C VAL A 143 15.04 -15.19 7.22
N GLY A 144 14.52 -14.32 8.09
CA GLY A 144 14.93 -12.93 8.20
C GLY A 144 13.78 -11.94 8.04
N LYS A 145 14.07 -10.68 8.36
CA LYS A 145 13.10 -9.59 8.34
C LYS A 145 13.50 -8.54 7.29
N PRO A 146 12.54 -8.03 6.50
CA PRO A 146 12.83 -6.97 5.55
C PRO A 146 12.80 -5.60 6.23
N TYR A 147 13.82 -4.79 5.96
CA TYR A 147 13.96 -3.42 6.44
C TYR A 147 14.03 -2.45 5.26
N THR A 148 13.37 -1.30 5.38
CA THR A 148 13.42 -0.24 4.39
C THR A 148 14.79 0.41 4.40
N ALA A 149 15.52 0.36 3.29
CA ALA A 149 16.81 1.03 3.12
C ALA A 149 16.66 2.37 2.38
N GLN A 150 15.71 2.44 1.45
CA GLN A 150 15.37 3.66 0.71
C GLN A 150 13.90 3.65 0.33
N LEU A 151 13.25 4.79 0.47
CA LEU A 151 11.90 5.05 -0.03
C LEU A 151 11.91 6.37 -0.79
N HIS A 152 11.52 6.34 -2.06
CA HIS A 152 11.39 7.51 -2.92
C HIS A 152 9.96 7.62 -3.42
N ILE A 153 9.33 8.76 -3.19
CA ILE A 153 7.90 8.99 -3.45
C ILE A 153 7.73 10.22 -4.32
N ARG A 154 6.80 10.15 -5.27
CA ARG A 154 6.40 11.30 -6.09
C ARG A 154 4.90 11.52 -5.94
N TYR A 155 4.53 12.73 -5.57
CA TYR A 155 3.15 13.15 -5.35
C TYR A 155 2.65 13.89 -6.58
N HIS A 156 1.78 13.23 -7.35
CA HIS A 156 1.26 13.75 -8.63
C HIS A 156 -0.01 14.58 -8.44
N ARG A 157 -0.90 14.12 -7.54
CA ARG A 157 -2.18 14.76 -7.25
C ARG A 157 -2.50 14.68 -5.76
N PRO A 158 -3.19 15.69 -5.19
CA PRO A 158 -3.66 15.64 -3.81
C PRO A 158 -4.57 14.42 -3.55
N VAL A 159 -4.36 13.74 -2.43
CA VAL A 159 -5.24 12.66 -1.95
C VAL A 159 -6.35 13.28 -1.10
N ARG A 160 -7.60 13.18 -1.55
CA ARG A 160 -8.78 13.74 -0.87
C ARG A 160 -9.15 12.92 0.36
N VAL A 161 -9.48 13.62 1.46
CA VAL A 161 -9.98 13.02 2.70
C VAL A 161 -11.22 13.76 3.22
N PRO A 162 -12.22 13.05 3.78
CA PRO A 162 -12.29 11.60 3.93
C PRO A 162 -12.49 10.88 2.60
N GLY A 163 -12.00 9.65 2.46
CA GLY A 163 -12.11 8.88 1.22
C GLY A 163 -11.32 7.58 1.21
N LEU A 164 -11.51 6.77 0.17
CA LEU A 164 -10.73 5.55 -0.03
C LEU A 164 -9.42 5.83 -0.75
N LEU A 165 -8.35 5.18 -0.32
CA LEU A 165 -7.05 5.13 -0.99
C LEU A 165 -6.70 3.68 -1.30
N ILE A 166 -6.34 3.39 -2.54
CA ILE A 166 -5.92 2.06 -2.97
C ILE A 166 -4.45 2.10 -3.33
N ILE A 167 -3.63 1.32 -2.62
CA ILE A 167 -2.20 1.17 -2.87
C ILE A 167 -1.93 -0.21 -3.45
N ARG A 168 -1.22 -0.27 -4.58
CA ARG A 168 -0.79 -1.51 -5.23
C ARG A 168 0.72 -1.59 -5.23
N ALA A 169 1.31 -2.68 -4.72
CA ALA A 169 2.75 -2.88 -4.65
C ALA A 169 3.19 -4.19 -5.33
N LYS A 170 4.37 -4.15 -5.95
CA LYS A 170 5.00 -5.29 -6.59
C LYS A 170 6.50 -5.31 -6.33
N VAL A 171 7.02 -6.46 -5.93
CA VAL A 171 8.45 -6.72 -5.93
C VAL A 171 8.88 -6.96 -7.38
N VAL A 172 9.65 -6.03 -7.94
CA VAL A 172 10.05 -6.05 -9.35
C VAL A 172 11.38 -6.77 -9.57
N ALA A 173 12.25 -6.77 -8.57
CA ALA A 173 13.54 -7.41 -8.65
C ALA A 173 14.08 -7.81 -7.28
N ARG A 174 14.98 -8.77 -7.29
CA ARG A 174 15.70 -9.25 -6.13
C ARG A 174 17.10 -9.72 -6.52
N THR A 175 18.10 -9.28 -5.77
CA THR A 175 19.49 -9.72 -5.93
C THR A 175 20.09 -9.94 -4.55
N GLY A 176 20.33 -11.21 -4.20
CA GLY A 176 20.72 -11.60 -2.85
C GLY A 176 19.71 -11.15 -1.79
N ARG A 177 20.17 -10.27 -0.89
CA ARG A 177 19.38 -9.70 0.22
C ARG A 177 18.62 -8.43 -0.14
N LYS A 178 18.78 -7.91 -1.36
CA LYS A 178 18.17 -6.65 -1.80
C LYS A 178 16.87 -6.93 -2.55
N PHE A 179 15.82 -6.22 -2.18
CA PHE A 179 14.51 -6.29 -2.81
C PHE A 179 14.11 -4.92 -3.33
N TRP A 180 13.63 -4.92 -4.57
CA TRP A 180 13.22 -3.73 -5.28
C TRP A 180 11.71 -3.74 -5.43
N VAL A 181 11.05 -2.70 -4.95
CA VAL A 181 9.60 -2.61 -4.93
C VAL A 181 9.15 -1.37 -5.67
N ARG A 182 8.10 -1.51 -6.48
CA ARG A 182 7.36 -0.39 -7.03
C ARG A 182 5.95 -0.42 -6.45
N ALA A 183 5.41 0.74 -6.15
CA ALA A 183 4.02 0.86 -5.75
C ALA A 183 3.39 2.15 -6.25
N VAL A 184 2.07 2.15 -6.28
CA VAL A 184 1.24 3.28 -6.66
C VAL A 184 0.02 3.40 -5.78
N ALA A 185 -0.47 4.62 -5.63
CA ALA A 185 -1.68 4.94 -4.92
C ALA A 185 -2.66 5.67 -5.85
N SER A 186 -3.93 5.33 -5.70
CA SER A 186 -5.01 5.82 -6.56
C SER A 186 -6.28 6.08 -5.74
N GLN A 187 -7.12 6.97 -6.24
CA GLN A 187 -8.47 7.19 -5.74
C GLN A 187 -9.46 7.11 -6.89
N GLN A 188 -10.62 6.53 -6.62
CA GLN A 188 -11.80 6.70 -7.46
C GLN A 188 -12.66 7.79 -6.84
N LEU A 189 -12.70 8.95 -7.50
CA LEU A 189 -13.53 10.08 -7.10
C LEU A 189 -14.87 9.95 -7.86
N ASP A 190 -15.98 10.41 -7.26
CA ASP A 190 -17.37 10.33 -7.76
C ASP A 190 -17.57 9.96 -9.24
N HIS A 191 -18.27 8.85 -9.53
CA HIS A 191 -18.57 8.31 -10.88
C HIS A 191 -17.41 8.34 -11.91
N GLY A 192 -16.19 8.61 -11.46
CA GLY A 192 -15.05 8.90 -12.29
C GLY A 192 -14.11 7.71 -12.41
N GLU A 193 -13.16 7.87 -13.31
CA GLU A 193 -12.09 6.89 -13.52
C GLU A 193 -11.12 6.86 -12.34
N GLU A 194 -10.48 5.71 -12.15
CA GLU A 194 -9.40 5.56 -11.19
C GLU A 194 -8.27 6.57 -11.51
N THR A 195 -7.96 7.44 -10.56
CA THR A 195 -6.97 8.50 -10.74
C THR A 195 -5.72 8.23 -9.92
N LEU A 196 -4.55 8.25 -10.58
CA LEU A 196 -3.24 8.12 -9.93
C LEU A 196 -2.93 9.39 -9.15
N THR A 197 -2.63 9.22 -7.87
CA THR A 197 -2.29 10.32 -6.97
C THR A 197 -0.82 10.34 -6.62
N THR A 198 -0.21 9.17 -6.44
CA THR A 198 1.15 9.05 -5.91
C THR A 198 1.78 7.77 -6.41
N ASP A 199 3.08 7.78 -6.69
CA ASP A 199 3.85 6.56 -6.89
C ASP A 199 5.10 6.55 -6.02
N ALA A 200 5.65 5.36 -5.83
CA ALA A 200 6.83 5.19 -5.04
C ALA A 200 7.66 3.99 -5.52
N VAL A 201 8.96 4.10 -5.27
CA VAL A 201 9.94 3.03 -5.45
C VAL A 201 10.76 2.89 -4.18
N ALA A 202 11.09 1.66 -3.81
CA ALA A 202 11.84 1.38 -2.59
C ALA A 202 12.85 0.26 -2.76
N LEU A 203 13.90 0.35 -1.94
CA LEU A 203 14.86 -0.70 -1.70
C LEU A 203 14.67 -1.23 -0.28
N PHE A 204 14.46 -2.54 -0.17
CA PHE A 204 14.43 -3.26 1.09
C PHE A 204 15.64 -4.19 1.21
N LEU A 205 16.13 -4.35 2.44
CA LEU A 205 17.20 -5.28 2.81
C LEU A 205 16.64 -6.38 3.71
N GLN A 206 16.84 -7.63 3.33
CA GLN A 206 16.63 -8.78 4.21
C GLN A 206 17.82 -8.91 5.15
N LEU A 207 17.56 -8.77 6.45
CA LEU A 207 18.53 -9.07 7.50
C LEU A 207 18.12 -10.38 8.19
N GLY A 208 19.08 -11.26 8.45
CA GLY A 208 18.84 -12.45 9.27
C GLY A 208 18.56 -12.06 10.72
N ASP A 209 18.04 -12.99 11.53
CA ASP A 209 17.96 -12.79 12.97
C ASP A 209 19.41 -12.80 13.53
N SER A 210 20.00 -11.62 13.69
CA SER A 210 21.35 -11.47 14.21
C SER A 210 21.32 -11.35 15.73
N THR A 211 21.63 -12.44 16.42
CA THR A 211 22.15 -12.43 17.81
C THR A 211 23.57 -11.85 17.88
N THR A 212 24.09 -11.27 16.80
CA THR A 212 25.41 -10.65 16.70
C THR A 212 25.38 -9.54 15.65
N CYS A 213 24.89 -8.36 16.04
CA CYS A 213 25.16 -7.14 15.29
C CYS A 213 26.17 -6.33 16.12
N ARG A 214 27.45 -6.33 15.71
CA ARG A 214 28.34 -5.20 16.00
C ARG A 214 28.31 -4.32 14.77
N LEU A 215 27.87 -3.08 14.97
CA LEU A 215 28.07 -1.96 14.05
C LEU A 215 29.56 -1.59 14.01
#